data_AF-A0A2U3VDZ1-F1
#
_entry.id   AF-A0A2U3VDZ1-F1
#
_cell.length_a   1.000
_cell.length_b   1.000
_cell.length_c   1.000
_cell.angle_alpha   90.00
_cell.angle_beta   90.00
_cell.angle_gamma   90.00
#
_symmetry.space_group_name_H-M   'P 1'
#
loop_
_entity.id
_entity.type
_entity.pdbx_description
1 polymer ?
#
loop_
_entity_poly.entity_id
_entity_poly.type
_entity_poly.pdbx_seq_one_letter_code
_entity_poly.pdbx_strand_id
1 'polypeptide(L)'
;MARSMAWAGLIVLLTIQWGSATKLVCYFTNWAQYRQGVACFLPKDVDPNLCTHLVYAFAGMNNHQLSSIEWDDEALYQEFNGLKKMNPKLKTLLAIGGWNFGTRKFTDTVATANNRQTFVNSAIKFLRNYGFDGLDLDWEYPGSRGSPAFQQEAQTSGKERLLLSAAVPAGRKTIDAGYEVDKIAQSLDFISLMAYDFHGSYEKTTGHNSPLYKRQGESRAAAKLNVDSAVQLWLQRGTPANKLILGMPTYGRSFTLASPSDTGVGAPATGPGTPGPFTKQGGLLAYYEVCSWKGAIEHRIKDQKVPYAFQGNQWVGFDDVESFKTKGLYPLIKALQLELSLPYMPLGTPELEVPTPPRPSEPEHGPSLEQGTFCQGKADGLYPNPRDQSSYYSCVAGRLFQQSCPQSLVFSSSCKCCTWS
;
A
#
# COMPACT_ATOMS: atom_id res chain seq x y z
N MET A 1 28.24 -34.44 -0.35
CA MET A 1 28.66 -33.03 -0.47
C MET A 1 28.12 -32.34 -1.73
N ALA A 2 28.18 -32.95 -2.93
CA ALA A 2 27.68 -32.33 -4.16
C ALA A 2 26.17 -31.97 -4.16
N ARG A 3 25.31 -32.77 -3.51
CA ARG A 3 23.87 -32.47 -3.39
C ARG A 3 23.58 -31.24 -2.51
N SER A 4 24.30 -31.03 -1.41
CA SER A 4 24.09 -29.84 -0.55
C SER A 4 24.57 -28.54 -1.19
N MET A 5 25.62 -28.60 -2.03
CA MET A 5 26.08 -27.45 -2.81
C MET A 5 25.10 -27.07 -3.94
N ALA A 6 24.41 -28.05 -4.53
CA ALA A 6 23.36 -27.78 -5.52
C ALA A 6 22.15 -27.07 -4.90
N TRP A 7 21.76 -27.43 -3.66
CA TRP A 7 20.68 -26.75 -2.94
C TRP A 7 21.05 -25.34 -2.47
N ALA A 8 22.27 -25.15 -1.97
CA ALA A 8 22.76 -23.81 -1.63
C ALA A 8 22.91 -22.92 -2.88
N GLY A 9 23.39 -23.48 -3.99
CA GLY A 9 23.46 -22.79 -5.28
C GLY A 9 22.10 -22.40 -5.85
N LEU A 10 21.09 -23.26 -5.70
CA LEU A 10 19.70 -22.96 -6.09
C LEU A 10 19.10 -21.85 -5.21
N ILE A 11 19.33 -21.86 -3.89
CA ILE A 11 18.88 -20.81 -2.97
C ILE A 11 19.55 -19.48 -3.29
N VAL A 12 20.86 -19.47 -3.57
CA VAL A 12 21.59 -18.26 -3.96
C VAL A 12 21.18 -17.76 -5.35
N LEU A 13 20.89 -18.65 -6.30
CA LEU A 13 20.34 -18.26 -7.61
C LEU A 13 18.90 -17.73 -7.51
N LEU A 14 18.09 -18.29 -6.61
CA LEU A 14 16.74 -17.82 -6.32
C LEU A 14 16.75 -16.46 -5.60
N THR A 15 17.74 -16.18 -4.74
CA THR A 15 17.88 -14.85 -4.12
C THR A 15 18.47 -13.82 -5.09
N ILE A 16 19.36 -14.22 -6.00
CA ILE A 16 19.96 -13.31 -7.00
C ILE A 16 18.98 -13.00 -8.16
N GLN A 17 18.10 -13.93 -8.54
CA GLN A 17 17.01 -13.66 -9.50
C GLN A 17 15.88 -12.82 -8.91
N TRP A 18 15.83 -12.62 -7.59
CA TRP A 18 14.78 -11.89 -6.88
C TRP A 18 15.18 -10.48 -6.42
N GLY A 19 16.12 -9.86 -7.13
CA GLY A 19 16.21 -8.40 -7.22
C GLY A 19 15.04 -7.79 -8.01
N SER A 20 13.84 -8.35 -7.92
CA SER A 20 12.65 -7.70 -8.48
C SER A 20 12.38 -6.47 -7.62
N ALA A 21 12.77 -5.30 -8.11
CA ALA A 21 12.43 -4.03 -7.51
C ALA A 21 10.91 -4.02 -7.26
N THR A 22 10.52 -4.21 -5.99
CA THR A 22 9.12 -4.31 -5.61
C THR A 22 8.49 -2.93 -5.87
N LYS A 23 7.42 -2.88 -6.67
CA LYS A 23 6.75 -1.62 -6.96
C LYS A 23 5.92 -1.22 -5.76
N LEU A 24 6.11 0.01 -5.29
CA LEU A 24 5.23 0.68 -4.34
C LEU A 24 4.61 1.85 -5.10
N VAL A 25 3.32 1.70 -5.41
CA VAL A 25 2.54 2.65 -6.22
C VAL A 25 1.61 3.42 -5.29
N CYS A 26 1.72 4.74 -5.27
CA CYS A 26 0.97 5.60 -4.36
C CYS A 26 0.15 6.62 -5.14
N TYR A 27 -1.12 6.77 -4.78
CA TYR A 27 -2.03 7.72 -5.42
C TYR A 27 -2.00 9.07 -4.69
N PHE A 28 -1.78 10.14 -5.44
CA PHE A 28 -1.96 11.53 -5.03
C PHE A 28 -3.30 12.04 -5.55
N THR A 29 -4.11 12.66 -4.70
CA THR A 29 -5.45 13.13 -5.09
C THR A 29 -5.49 14.65 -5.15
N ASN A 30 -5.82 15.20 -6.32
CA ASN A 30 -5.79 16.65 -6.56
C ASN A 30 -6.82 17.45 -5.76
N TRP A 31 -7.84 16.81 -5.20
CA TRP A 31 -8.82 17.44 -4.30
C TRP A 31 -8.36 17.50 -2.83
N ALA A 32 -7.26 16.84 -2.45
CA ALA A 32 -6.76 16.89 -1.07
C ALA A 32 -6.24 18.28 -0.66
N GLN A 33 -5.94 19.13 -1.63
CA GLN A 33 -5.60 20.55 -1.43
C GLN A 33 -6.71 21.33 -0.69
N TYR A 34 -7.97 20.88 -0.81
CA TYR A 34 -9.13 21.56 -0.23
C TYR A 34 -9.45 21.15 1.21
N ARG A 35 -8.71 20.19 1.77
CA ARG A 35 -8.86 19.81 3.17
C ARG A 35 -8.37 20.94 4.07
N GLN A 36 -9.00 21.08 5.24
CA GLN A 36 -8.71 22.19 6.16
C GLN A 36 -7.52 21.90 7.06
N GLY A 37 -6.74 22.94 7.36
CA GLY A 37 -5.65 22.90 8.34
C GLY A 37 -4.58 21.86 7.98
N VAL A 38 -4.20 21.05 8.96
CA VAL A 38 -3.13 20.04 8.84
C VAL A 38 -3.44 18.91 7.84
N ALA A 39 -4.67 18.80 7.36
CA ALA A 39 -5.07 17.77 6.40
C ALA A 39 -5.00 18.25 4.94
N CYS A 40 -4.77 19.54 4.69
CA CYS A 40 -4.43 20.06 3.36
C CYS A 40 -3.17 19.35 2.87
N PHE A 41 -3.20 18.80 1.66
CA PHE A 41 -2.10 17.99 1.13
C PHE A 41 -1.79 18.41 -0.31
N LEU A 42 -0.55 18.82 -0.54
CA LEU A 42 -0.02 19.33 -1.80
C LEU A 42 1.18 18.48 -2.26
N PRO A 43 1.66 18.61 -3.51
CA PRO A 43 2.81 17.84 -3.99
C PRO A 43 4.07 18.01 -3.13
N LYS A 44 4.28 19.19 -2.54
CA LYS A 44 5.38 19.47 -1.60
C LYS A 44 5.37 18.61 -0.33
N ASP A 45 4.22 18.07 0.05
CA ASP A 45 4.05 17.24 1.26
C ASP A 45 4.34 15.75 0.96
N VAL A 46 4.57 15.40 -0.30
CA VAL A 46 4.95 14.04 -0.72
C VAL A 46 6.44 13.82 -0.50
N ASP A 47 6.80 12.79 0.27
CA ASP A 47 8.17 12.30 0.32
C ASP A 47 8.53 11.61 -1.01
N PRO A 48 9.47 12.15 -1.81
CA PRO A 48 9.84 11.61 -3.12
C PRO A 48 10.52 10.23 -3.05
N ASN A 49 10.94 9.77 -1.87
CA ASN A 49 11.59 8.48 -1.66
C ASN A 49 10.66 7.41 -1.07
N LEU A 50 9.43 7.78 -0.69
CA LEU A 50 8.48 6.84 -0.09
C LEU A 50 8.03 5.76 -1.08
N CYS A 51 7.68 6.16 -2.30
CA CYS A 51 7.09 5.28 -3.31
C CYS A 51 8.00 5.19 -4.54
N THR A 52 7.93 4.09 -5.28
CA THR A 52 8.66 3.97 -6.55
C THR A 52 7.89 4.59 -7.71
N HIS A 53 6.56 4.58 -7.62
CA HIS A 53 5.66 5.21 -8.58
C HIS A 53 4.64 6.08 -7.84
N LEU A 54 4.41 7.30 -8.34
CA LEU A 54 3.30 8.14 -7.91
C LEU A 54 2.28 8.25 -9.05
N VAL A 55 1.00 8.15 -8.71
CA VAL A 55 -0.11 8.28 -9.66
C VAL A 55 -0.92 9.51 -9.28
N TYR A 56 -1.05 10.47 -10.19
CA TYR A 56 -1.85 11.68 -9.98
C TYR A 56 -3.32 11.41 -10.37
N ALA A 57 -4.21 11.43 -9.39
CA ALA A 57 -5.65 11.25 -9.53
C ALA A 57 -6.36 12.62 -9.41
N PHE A 58 -7.09 13.11 -10.41
CA PHE A 58 -7.34 12.53 -11.73
C PHE A 58 -7.29 13.59 -12.83
N ALA A 59 -6.92 13.18 -14.03
CA ALA A 59 -7.23 13.86 -15.27
C ALA A 59 -8.67 13.53 -15.72
N GLY A 60 -9.23 14.44 -16.52
CA GLY A 60 -10.53 14.34 -17.14
C GLY A 60 -10.44 14.00 -18.63
N MET A 61 -11.59 14.13 -19.29
CA MET A 61 -11.70 13.94 -20.73
C MET A 61 -12.71 14.91 -21.31
N ASN A 62 -12.32 15.58 -22.39
CA ASN A 62 -13.17 16.46 -23.17
C ASN A 62 -13.01 16.17 -24.66
N ASN A 63 -14.11 15.95 -25.39
CA ASN A 63 -14.10 15.60 -26.82
C ASN A 63 -13.12 14.46 -27.15
N HIS A 64 -13.14 13.39 -26.34
CA HIS A 64 -12.23 12.24 -26.44
C HIS A 64 -10.75 12.57 -26.23
N GLN A 65 -10.41 13.75 -25.70
CA GLN A 65 -9.04 14.15 -25.41
C GLN A 65 -8.79 14.24 -23.91
N LEU A 66 -7.58 13.87 -23.47
CA LEU A 66 -7.15 14.01 -22.08
C LEU A 66 -7.13 15.49 -21.68
N SER A 67 -7.66 15.82 -20.50
CA SER A 67 -7.73 17.20 -20.00
C SER A 67 -7.48 17.27 -18.49
N SER A 68 -7.16 18.45 -17.97
CA SER A 68 -7.21 18.70 -16.52
C SER A 68 -8.65 18.69 -15.98
N ILE A 69 -8.80 18.58 -14.66
CA ILE A 69 -10.08 18.68 -13.94
C ILE A 69 -10.07 19.93 -13.06
N GLU A 70 -9.05 20.07 -12.22
CA GLU A 70 -8.90 21.20 -11.31
C GLU A 70 -8.31 22.41 -12.04
N TRP A 71 -8.66 23.59 -11.55
CA TRP A 71 -8.26 24.87 -12.15
C TRP A 71 -6.74 25.11 -12.07
N ASP A 72 -6.06 24.48 -11.11
CA ASP A 72 -4.63 24.60 -10.83
C ASP A 72 -3.82 23.34 -11.14
N ASP A 73 -4.44 22.31 -11.73
CA ASP A 73 -3.80 21.03 -12.06
C ASP A 73 -2.48 21.21 -12.83
N GLU A 74 -2.40 22.17 -13.76
CA GLU A 74 -1.17 22.39 -14.53
C GLU A 74 0.02 22.83 -13.66
N ALA A 75 -0.24 23.64 -12.63
CA ALA A 75 0.78 24.02 -11.65
C ALA A 75 1.14 22.83 -10.76
N LEU A 76 0.14 22.09 -10.29
CA LEU A 76 0.35 20.89 -9.47
C LEU A 76 1.10 19.79 -10.23
N TYR A 77 0.88 19.62 -11.53
CA TYR A 77 1.64 18.68 -12.36
C TYR A 77 3.13 19.04 -12.40
N GLN A 78 3.47 20.34 -12.48
CA GLN A 78 4.86 20.78 -12.48
C GLN A 78 5.54 20.50 -11.15
N GLU A 79 4.87 20.76 -10.03
CA GLU A 79 5.38 20.46 -8.69
C GLU A 79 5.53 18.94 -8.49
N PHE A 80 4.49 18.18 -8.85
CA PHE A 80 4.44 16.72 -8.71
C PHE A 80 5.51 16.02 -9.54
N ASN A 81 5.65 16.35 -10.82
CA ASN A 81 6.71 15.80 -11.66
C ASN A 81 8.09 16.35 -11.28
N GLY A 82 8.13 17.52 -10.63
CA GLY A 82 9.33 18.10 -10.03
C GLY A 82 9.96 17.26 -8.92
N LEU A 83 9.19 16.39 -8.25
CA LEU A 83 9.68 15.44 -7.24
C LEU A 83 10.79 14.52 -7.79
N LYS A 84 10.78 14.24 -9.10
CA LYS A 84 11.83 13.46 -9.78
C LYS A 84 13.21 14.12 -9.75
N LYS A 85 13.29 15.43 -9.51
CA LYS A 85 14.58 16.11 -9.31
C LYS A 85 15.24 15.70 -7.99
N MET A 86 14.44 15.37 -6.98
CA MET A 86 14.91 14.88 -5.68
C MET A 86 15.16 13.38 -5.69
N ASN A 87 14.31 12.63 -6.41
CA ASN A 87 14.50 11.19 -6.65
C ASN A 87 14.41 10.88 -8.16
N PRO A 88 15.54 10.83 -8.89
CA PRO A 88 15.55 10.54 -10.33
C PRO A 88 15.05 9.14 -10.72
N LYS A 89 14.90 8.22 -9.76
CA LYS A 89 14.34 6.87 -10.00
C LYS A 89 12.81 6.84 -9.91
N LEU A 90 12.21 7.88 -9.34
CA LEU A 90 10.76 8.01 -9.19
C LEU A 90 10.10 8.08 -10.57
N LYS A 91 9.02 7.32 -10.75
CA LYS A 91 8.16 7.40 -11.94
C LYS A 91 6.83 8.03 -11.58
N THR A 92 6.33 8.92 -12.43
CA THR A 92 5.03 9.59 -12.24
C THR A 92 4.06 9.23 -13.34
N LEU A 93 2.85 8.82 -12.98
CA LEU A 93 1.77 8.53 -13.92
C LEU A 93 0.59 9.48 -13.68
N LEU A 94 -0.21 9.72 -14.72
CA LEU A 94 -1.46 10.46 -14.62
C LEU A 94 -2.62 9.48 -14.75
N ALA A 95 -3.51 9.43 -13.76
CA ALA A 95 -4.70 8.60 -13.81
C ALA A 95 -5.85 9.36 -14.48
N ILE A 96 -6.63 8.67 -15.30
CA ILE A 96 -7.89 9.17 -15.86
C ILE A 96 -9.04 8.26 -15.42
N GLY A 97 -10.14 8.86 -14.97
CA GLY A 97 -11.35 8.15 -14.60
C GLY A 97 -11.70 8.35 -13.13
N GLY A 98 -11.81 7.24 -12.39
CA GLY A 98 -12.29 7.23 -11.02
C GLY A 98 -13.81 7.34 -10.91
N TRP A 99 -14.31 7.11 -9.70
CA TRP A 99 -15.75 6.99 -9.42
C TRP A 99 -16.62 8.13 -9.96
N ASN A 100 -16.19 9.38 -9.76
CA ASN A 100 -16.97 10.57 -10.14
C ASN A 100 -16.96 10.88 -11.65
N PHE A 101 -16.05 10.26 -12.42
CA PHE A 101 -15.98 10.46 -13.87
C PHE A 101 -17.10 9.70 -14.61
N GLY A 102 -17.58 8.61 -14.02
CA GLY A 102 -18.57 7.72 -14.61
C GLY A 102 -18.02 6.95 -15.83
N THR A 103 -18.91 6.30 -16.58
CA THR A 103 -18.51 5.36 -17.65
C THR A 103 -18.78 5.85 -19.06
N ARG A 104 -19.73 6.79 -19.25
CA ARG A 104 -20.22 7.19 -20.57
C ARG A 104 -19.11 7.71 -21.51
N LYS A 105 -18.25 8.60 -21.01
CA LYS A 105 -17.15 9.17 -21.81
C LYS A 105 -16.16 8.10 -22.28
N PHE A 106 -15.90 7.09 -21.45
CA PHE A 106 -15.08 5.95 -21.86
C PHE A 106 -15.77 5.12 -22.94
N THR A 107 -17.04 4.75 -22.75
CA THR A 107 -17.84 4.02 -23.74
C THR A 107 -17.83 4.72 -25.10
N ASP A 108 -18.09 6.03 -25.12
CA ASP A 108 -18.14 6.83 -26.36
C ASP A 108 -16.75 6.92 -27.03
N THR A 109 -15.68 6.94 -26.22
CA THR A 109 -14.30 7.01 -26.72
C THR A 109 -13.84 5.68 -27.32
N VAL A 110 -14.20 4.54 -26.71
CA VAL A 110 -13.82 3.24 -27.26
C VAL A 110 -14.69 2.77 -28.41
N ALA A 111 -15.87 3.37 -28.60
CA ALA A 111 -16.84 2.95 -29.60
C ALA A 111 -16.29 2.95 -31.04
N THR A 112 -15.38 3.87 -31.38
CA THR A 112 -14.82 3.98 -32.74
C THR A 112 -13.30 4.02 -32.74
N ALA A 113 -12.69 3.54 -33.83
CA ALA A 113 -11.23 3.61 -33.99
C ALA A 113 -10.71 5.06 -34.00
N ASN A 114 -11.46 5.98 -34.61
CA ASN A 114 -11.10 7.40 -34.67
C ASN A 114 -11.11 8.04 -33.27
N ASN A 115 -12.13 7.78 -32.45
CA ASN A 115 -12.20 8.33 -31.09
C ASN A 115 -11.05 7.80 -30.23
N ARG A 116 -10.75 6.49 -30.32
CA ARG A 116 -9.59 5.90 -29.65
C ARG A 116 -8.27 6.55 -30.10
N GLN A 117 -8.10 6.79 -31.40
CA GLN A 117 -6.89 7.42 -31.91
C GLN A 117 -6.75 8.87 -31.44
N THR A 118 -7.85 9.64 -31.43
CA THR A 118 -7.89 11.00 -30.87
C THR A 118 -7.46 10.99 -29.40
N PHE A 119 -8.01 10.07 -28.61
CA PHE A 119 -7.63 9.92 -27.21
C PHE A 119 -6.16 9.58 -27.05
N VAL A 120 -5.68 8.53 -27.70
CA VAL A 120 -4.28 8.08 -27.60
C VAL A 120 -3.31 9.19 -27.99
N ASN A 121 -3.56 9.89 -29.10
CA ASN A 121 -2.71 11.00 -29.53
C ASN A 121 -2.70 12.15 -28.52
N SER A 122 -3.87 12.50 -27.99
CA SER A 122 -3.99 13.55 -26.98
C SER A 122 -3.28 13.18 -25.68
N ALA A 123 -3.40 11.93 -25.23
CA ALA A 123 -2.79 11.44 -24.00
C ALA A 123 -1.27 11.47 -24.11
N ILE A 124 -0.71 10.95 -25.21
CA ILE A 124 0.74 11.02 -25.47
C ILE A 124 1.23 12.48 -25.41
N LYS A 125 0.56 13.38 -26.14
CA LYS A 125 0.94 14.79 -26.17
C LYS A 125 0.87 15.43 -24.78
N PHE A 126 -0.22 15.19 -24.04
CA PHE A 126 -0.45 15.75 -22.72
C PHE A 126 0.58 15.25 -21.71
N LEU A 127 0.80 13.94 -21.63
CA LEU A 127 1.77 13.32 -20.72
C LEU A 127 3.18 13.85 -20.96
N ARG A 128 3.60 13.92 -22.23
CA ARG A 128 4.92 14.48 -22.58
C ARG A 128 5.03 15.97 -22.29
N ASN A 129 3.95 16.74 -22.47
CA ASN A 129 3.92 18.18 -22.19
C ASN A 129 4.13 18.49 -20.70
N TYR A 130 3.49 17.73 -19.81
CA TYR A 130 3.58 17.95 -18.36
C TYR A 130 4.66 17.09 -17.67
N GLY A 131 5.38 16.25 -18.41
CA GLY A 131 6.54 15.50 -17.88
C GLY A 131 6.18 14.22 -17.13
N PHE A 132 5.04 13.60 -17.42
CA PHE A 132 4.66 12.29 -16.89
C PHE A 132 5.39 11.14 -17.60
N ASP A 133 5.63 10.07 -16.86
CA ASP A 133 6.25 8.82 -17.34
C ASP A 133 5.22 7.77 -17.77
N GLY A 134 3.92 8.00 -17.58
CA GLY A 134 2.89 7.05 -18.01
C GLY A 134 1.45 7.47 -17.75
N LEU A 135 0.53 6.61 -18.17
CA LEU A 135 -0.91 6.74 -18.01
C LEU A 135 -1.44 5.59 -17.14
N ASP A 136 -2.31 5.92 -16.20
CA ASP A 136 -3.07 4.95 -15.42
C ASP A 136 -4.56 5.02 -15.81
N LEU A 137 -5.14 3.88 -16.18
CA LEU A 137 -6.53 3.79 -16.63
C LEU A 137 -7.43 3.35 -15.47
N ASP A 138 -8.08 4.32 -14.84
CA ASP A 138 -9.05 4.08 -13.77
C ASP A 138 -10.46 4.10 -14.34
N TRP A 139 -10.62 3.35 -15.44
CA TRP A 139 -11.93 3.07 -15.98
C TRP A 139 -12.53 1.93 -15.19
N GLU A 140 -13.60 2.25 -14.49
CA GLU A 140 -14.40 1.28 -13.78
C GLU A 140 -15.68 0.95 -14.57
N TYR A 141 -15.71 0.06 -15.60
CA TYR A 141 -14.75 -1.00 -16.00
C TYR A 141 -14.77 -1.39 -17.53
N PRO A 142 -13.60 -1.70 -18.21
CA PRO A 142 -13.54 -2.01 -19.67
C PRO A 142 -12.89 -3.30 -20.23
N GLY A 143 -13.26 -3.60 -21.50
CA GLY A 143 -12.83 -4.74 -22.35
C GLY A 143 -11.73 -4.49 -23.41
N SER A 144 -11.41 -5.55 -24.20
CA SER A 144 -10.10 -5.77 -24.84
C SER A 144 -9.70 -4.89 -26.03
N ARG A 145 -8.54 -4.24 -25.88
CA ARG A 145 -7.37 -4.26 -26.82
C ARG A 145 -6.34 -3.23 -26.34
N GLY A 146 -5.10 -3.68 -26.07
CA GLY A 146 -3.98 -2.82 -25.69
C GLY A 146 -3.50 -1.91 -26.83
N SER A 147 -2.64 -0.93 -26.52
CA SER A 147 -2.21 0.11 -27.47
C SER A 147 -0.72 -0.02 -27.87
N PRO A 148 -0.41 -0.46 -29.11
CA PRO A 148 0.94 -0.40 -29.71
C PRO A 148 1.53 1.02 -29.81
N ALA A 149 0.74 2.07 -29.58
CA ALA A 149 1.11 3.45 -29.85
C ALA A 149 2.22 4.00 -28.94
N PHE A 150 2.28 3.62 -27.66
CA PHE A 150 3.34 4.08 -26.75
C PHE A 150 4.71 3.56 -27.18
N GLN A 151 4.78 2.31 -27.64
CA GLN A 151 6.02 1.72 -28.16
C GLN A 151 6.48 2.43 -29.45
N GLN A 152 5.53 2.73 -30.35
CA GLN A 152 5.81 3.42 -31.59
C GLN A 152 6.27 4.88 -31.36
N GLU A 153 5.64 5.60 -30.43
CA GLU A 153 6.06 6.95 -30.07
C GLU A 153 7.48 6.97 -29.51
N ALA A 154 7.81 6.06 -28.59
CA ALA A 154 9.15 5.96 -28.01
C ALA A 154 10.24 5.75 -29.07
N GLN A 155 9.99 4.85 -30.03
CA GLN A 155 10.91 4.59 -31.15
C GLN A 155 11.08 5.81 -32.04
N THR A 156 10.01 6.56 -32.29
CA THR A 156 10.03 7.73 -33.17
C THR A 156 10.66 8.95 -32.49
N SER A 157 10.38 9.17 -31.21
CA SER A 157 10.85 10.35 -30.46
C SER A 157 12.23 10.15 -29.80
N GLY A 158 12.71 8.91 -29.70
CA GLY A 158 13.94 8.56 -28.97
C GLY A 158 13.82 8.67 -27.45
N LYS A 159 12.61 8.86 -26.92
CA LYS A 159 12.34 8.95 -25.47
C LYS A 159 12.04 7.57 -24.88
N GLU A 160 12.23 7.44 -23.56
CA GLU A 160 11.77 6.26 -22.82
C GLU A 160 10.26 6.07 -23.01
N ARG A 161 9.83 4.82 -23.23
CA ARG A 161 8.42 4.49 -23.45
C ARG A 161 7.56 4.87 -22.25
N LEU A 162 6.42 5.52 -22.51
CA LEU A 162 5.41 5.78 -21.49
C LEU A 162 4.88 4.47 -20.91
N LEU A 163 4.78 4.40 -19.57
CA LEU A 163 4.17 3.31 -18.83
C LEU A 163 2.65 3.31 -19.04
N LEU A 164 2.05 2.13 -18.98
CA LEU A 164 0.61 1.95 -18.99
C LEU A 164 0.19 1.03 -17.85
N SER A 165 -0.64 1.53 -16.95
CA SER A 165 -1.25 0.75 -15.86
C SER A 165 -2.76 0.93 -15.84
N ALA A 166 -3.42 0.20 -14.94
CA ALA A 166 -4.84 0.37 -14.66
C ALA A 166 -5.14 0.02 -13.20
N ALA A 167 -5.99 0.81 -12.54
CA ALA A 167 -6.70 0.36 -11.35
C ALA A 167 -7.86 -0.57 -11.75
N VAL A 168 -7.97 -1.71 -11.07
CA VAL A 168 -8.92 -2.78 -11.44
C VAL A 168 -9.69 -3.30 -10.22
N PRO A 169 -10.92 -3.81 -10.40
CA PRO A 169 -11.78 -4.17 -9.28
C PRO A 169 -11.37 -5.49 -8.63
N ALA A 170 -11.74 -5.63 -7.36
CA ALA A 170 -11.68 -6.91 -6.64
C ALA A 170 -12.94 -7.78 -6.77
N GLY A 171 -14.08 -7.19 -7.16
CA GLY A 171 -15.37 -7.88 -7.21
C GLY A 171 -15.52 -8.82 -8.40
N ARG A 172 -15.75 -10.12 -8.16
CA ARG A 172 -15.88 -11.13 -9.22
C ARG A 172 -16.93 -10.80 -10.28
N LYS A 173 -18.13 -10.35 -9.88
CA LYS A 173 -19.21 -10.01 -10.82
C LYS A 173 -18.76 -8.94 -11.82
N THR A 174 -18.00 -7.97 -11.33
CA THR A 174 -17.47 -6.85 -12.11
C THR A 174 -16.36 -7.32 -13.04
N ILE A 175 -15.42 -8.13 -12.54
CA ILE A 175 -14.34 -8.72 -13.33
C ILE A 175 -14.92 -9.54 -14.48
N ASP A 176 -15.86 -10.45 -14.17
CA ASP A 176 -16.49 -11.35 -15.16
C ASP A 176 -17.28 -10.57 -16.23
N ALA A 177 -17.80 -9.37 -15.91
CA ALA A 177 -18.59 -8.56 -16.84
C ALA A 177 -17.74 -7.63 -17.72
N GLY A 178 -16.56 -7.21 -17.25
CA GLY A 178 -15.79 -6.14 -17.88
C GLY A 178 -14.42 -6.55 -18.42
N TYR A 179 -13.79 -7.59 -17.87
CA TYR A 179 -12.34 -7.79 -18.02
C TYR A 179 -11.94 -9.10 -18.68
N GLU A 180 -11.28 -8.97 -19.83
CA GLU A 180 -10.49 -10.04 -20.44
C GLU A 180 -9.08 -10.04 -19.84
N VAL A 181 -8.99 -10.50 -18.58
CA VAL A 181 -7.81 -10.38 -17.70
C VAL A 181 -6.51 -10.84 -18.36
N ASP A 182 -6.51 -12.00 -18.99
CA ASP A 182 -5.36 -12.58 -19.68
C ASP A 182 -4.85 -11.69 -20.82
N LYS A 183 -5.76 -11.00 -21.53
CA LYS A 183 -5.41 -10.10 -22.64
C LYS A 183 -4.90 -8.76 -22.15
N ILE A 184 -5.55 -8.17 -21.15
CA ILE A 184 -5.11 -6.88 -20.62
C ILE A 184 -3.78 -6.99 -19.86
N ALA A 185 -3.54 -8.10 -19.17
CA ALA A 185 -2.29 -8.34 -18.44
C ALA A 185 -1.04 -8.42 -19.36
N GLN A 186 -1.23 -8.79 -20.62
CA GLN A 186 -0.16 -8.73 -21.62
C GLN A 186 0.22 -7.30 -21.99
N SER A 187 -0.75 -6.39 -21.98
CA SER A 187 -0.60 -5.01 -22.46
C SER A 187 -0.18 -4.02 -21.37
N LEU A 188 -0.58 -4.27 -20.12
CA LEU A 188 -0.29 -3.38 -18.99
C LEU A 188 1.09 -3.66 -18.40
N ASP A 189 1.80 -2.63 -17.99
CA ASP A 189 3.09 -2.73 -17.29
C ASP A 189 2.92 -3.23 -15.86
N PHE A 190 1.85 -2.79 -15.19
CA PHE A 190 1.38 -3.31 -13.92
C PHE A 190 -0.12 -3.03 -13.74
N ILE A 191 -0.74 -3.73 -12.80
CA ILE A 191 -2.18 -3.73 -12.53
C ILE A 191 -2.38 -3.41 -11.05
N SER A 192 -3.02 -2.28 -10.73
CA SER A 192 -3.33 -1.86 -9.37
C SER A 192 -4.66 -2.47 -8.93
N LEU A 193 -4.63 -3.59 -8.21
CA LEU A 193 -5.84 -4.24 -7.71
C LEU A 193 -6.45 -3.46 -6.54
N MET A 194 -7.65 -2.92 -6.72
CA MET A 194 -8.41 -2.22 -5.69
C MET A 194 -9.02 -3.20 -4.68
N ALA A 195 -8.16 -3.83 -3.87
CA ALA A 195 -8.51 -4.85 -2.88
C ALA A 195 -9.07 -4.24 -1.59
N TYR A 196 -10.02 -3.34 -1.73
CA TYR A 196 -10.71 -2.60 -0.67
C TYR A 196 -12.14 -2.30 -1.13
N ASP A 197 -12.94 -1.64 -0.31
CA ASP A 197 -14.35 -1.38 -0.57
C ASP A 197 -15.17 -2.65 -0.75
N PHE A 198 -14.77 -3.71 -0.03
CA PHE A 198 -15.55 -4.95 0.01
C PHE A 198 -16.86 -4.76 0.77
N HIS A 199 -16.80 -4.02 1.88
CA HIS A 199 -17.95 -3.68 2.72
C HIS A 199 -17.96 -2.21 3.06
N GLY A 200 -19.15 -1.64 3.22
CA GLY A 200 -19.32 -0.20 3.46
C GLY A 200 -20.76 0.19 3.74
N SER A 201 -20.99 1.48 3.98
CA SER A 201 -22.29 2.03 4.43
C SER A 201 -23.46 1.88 3.45
N TYR A 202 -23.21 1.35 2.25
CA TYR A 202 -24.24 0.90 1.31
C TYR A 202 -24.91 -0.41 1.74
N GLU A 203 -24.33 -1.13 2.71
CA GLU A 203 -24.91 -2.33 3.33
C GLU A 203 -25.74 -1.98 4.58
N LYS A 204 -26.51 -2.96 5.08
CA LYS A 204 -27.35 -2.83 6.29
C LYS A 204 -26.71 -3.41 7.55
N THR A 205 -25.48 -3.88 7.44
CA THR A 205 -24.72 -4.49 8.53
C THR A 205 -23.27 -4.04 8.45
N THR A 206 -22.59 -3.96 9.59
CA THR A 206 -21.15 -3.65 9.62
C THR A 206 -20.35 -4.73 8.90
N GLY A 207 -19.30 -4.30 8.21
CA GLY A 207 -18.36 -5.15 7.51
C GLY A 207 -17.05 -4.40 7.29
N HIS A 208 -15.95 -5.14 7.19
CA HIS A 208 -14.63 -4.54 7.11
C HIS A 208 -14.31 -4.03 5.69
N ASN A 209 -13.66 -2.87 5.57
CA ASN A 209 -13.30 -2.26 4.27
C ASN A 209 -12.45 -3.20 3.38
N SER A 210 -11.38 -3.75 3.95
CA SER A 210 -10.38 -4.57 3.23
C SER A 210 -9.95 -5.79 4.05
N PRO A 211 -10.81 -6.79 4.29
CA PRO A 211 -10.41 -7.98 5.04
C PRO A 211 -9.41 -8.83 4.24
N LEU A 212 -8.34 -9.34 4.89
CA LEU A 212 -7.35 -10.17 4.20
C LEU A 212 -7.96 -11.52 3.78
N TYR A 213 -8.70 -12.15 4.69
CA TYR A 213 -9.37 -13.43 4.49
C TYR A 213 -10.86 -13.32 4.80
N LYS A 214 -11.62 -14.36 4.46
CA LYS A 214 -13.00 -14.54 4.91
C LYS A 214 -13.08 -14.84 6.42
N ARG A 215 -14.22 -14.57 7.05
CA ARG A 215 -14.54 -15.07 8.41
C ARG A 215 -15.08 -16.49 8.38
N GLN A 216 -14.95 -17.19 9.51
CA GLN A 216 -15.74 -18.39 9.75
C GLN A 216 -17.24 -18.06 9.69
N GLY A 217 -18.02 -18.88 8.98
CA GLY A 217 -19.46 -18.67 8.77
C GLY A 217 -19.84 -17.89 7.51
N GLU A 218 -18.91 -17.18 6.86
CA GLU A 218 -19.18 -16.55 5.56
C GLU A 218 -19.26 -17.61 4.45
N SER A 219 -20.29 -17.50 3.61
CA SER A 219 -20.56 -18.45 2.52
C SER A 219 -20.85 -17.75 1.19
N ARG A 220 -20.78 -18.51 0.10
CA ARG A 220 -21.15 -18.08 -1.26
C ARG A 220 -20.40 -16.82 -1.71
N ALA A 221 -21.13 -15.74 -2.01
CA ALA A 221 -20.58 -14.50 -2.51
C ALA A 221 -19.81 -13.74 -1.42
N ALA A 222 -20.32 -13.73 -0.17
CA ALA A 222 -19.66 -13.06 0.96
C ALA A 222 -18.27 -13.64 1.24
N ALA A 223 -18.12 -14.97 1.12
CA ALA A 223 -16.83 -15.65 1.30
C ALA A 223 -15.75 -15.23 0.28
N LYS A 224 -16.11 -14.50 -0.78
CA LYS A 224 -15.20 -14.01 -1.83
C LYS A 224 -14.88 -12.52 -1.70
N LEU A 225 -15.50 -11.81 -0.75
CA LEU A 225 -15.29 -10.38 -0.52
C LEU A 225 -14.10 -10.13 0.42
N ASN A 226 -12.91 -10.54 -0.03
CA ASN A 226 -11.65 -10.38 0.69
C ASN A 226 -10.46 -10.32 -0.26
N VAL A 227 -9.34 -9.78 0.25
CA VAL A 227 -8.09 -9.58 -0.50
C VAL A 227 -7.57 -10.89 -1.10
N ASP A 228 -7.51 -11.97 -0.31
CA ASP A 228 -6.99 -13.27 -0.78
C ASP A 228 -7.78 -13.79 -1.99
N SER A 229 -9.11 -13.79 -1.90
CA SER A 229 -9.99 -14.23 -2.98
C SER A 229 -9.86 -13.37 -4.24
N ALA A 230 -9.74 -12.05 -4.08
CA ALA A 230 -9.57 -11.12 -5.19
C ALA A 230 -8.22 -11.32 -5.91
N VAL A 231 -7.13 -11.41 -5.15
CA VAL A 231 -5.79 -11.69 -5.70
C VAL A 231 -5.78 -13.02 -6.43
N GLN A 232 -6.30 -14.08 -5.81
CA GLN A 232 -6.36 -15.40 -6.44
C GLN A 232 -7.15 -15.38 -7.74
N LEU A 233 -8.27 -14.65 -7.79
CA LEU A 233 -9.07 -14.55 -9.00
C LEU A 233 -8.29 -13.90 -10.15
N TRP A 234 -7.59 -12.79 -9.92
CA TRP A 234 -6.79 -12.13 -10.96
C TRP A 234 -5.63 -12.99 -11.45
N LEU A 235 -4.94 -13.70 -10.55
CA LEU A 235 -3.86 -14.62 -10.89
C LEU A 235 -4.39 -15.81 -11.71
N GLN A 236 -5.46 -16.46 -11.26
CA GLN A 236 -6.09 -17.59 -11.96
C GLN A 236 -6.63 -17.21 -13.35
N ARG A 237 -6.98 -15.95 -13.55
CA ARG A 237 -7.48 -15.41 -14.82
C ARG A 237 -6.36 -14.94 -15.77
N GLY A 238 -5.09 -15.17 -15.42
CA GLY A 238 -3.95 -14.97 -16.33
C GLY A 238 -3.08 -13.76 -16.04
N THR A 239 -3.23 -13.12 -14.88
CA THR A 239 -2.33 -12.01 -14.50
C THR A 239 -0.99 -12.56 -14.01
N PRO A 240 0.15 -12.17 -14.61
CA PRO A 240 1.46 -12.49 -14.06
C PRO A 240 1.63 -11.88 -12.66
N ALA A 241 2.09 -12.67 -11.70
CA ALA A 241 2.20 -12.22 -10.29
C ALA A 241 3.08 -10.97 -10.13
N ASN A 242 4.13 -10.85 -10.93
CA ASN A 242 5.03 -9.69 -10.94
C ASN A 242 4.42 -8.40 -11.53
N LYS A 243 3.23 -8.47 -12.16
CA LYS A 243 2.47 -7.32 -12.65
C LYS A 243 1.32 -6.92 -11.72
N LEU A 244 0.89 -7.78 -10.79
CA LEU A 244 -0.24 -7.51 -9.90
C LEU A 244 0.22 -6.75 -8.65
N ILE A 245 -0.23 -5.51 -8.50
CA ILE A 245 0.03 -4.64 -7.35
C ILE A 245 -1.15 -4.71 -6.40
N LEU A 246 -0.89 -5.09 -5.15
CA LEU A 246 -1.92 -5.18 -4.11
C LEU A 246 -2.27 -3.78 -3.58
N GLY A 247 -3.50 -3.33 -3.81
CA GLY A 247 -4.02 -2.10 -3.23
C GLY A 247 -4.21 -2.20 -1.71
N MET A 248 -3.79 -1.16 -0.99
CA MET A 248 -3.91 -1.05 0.47
C MET A 248 -4.56 0.27 0.85
N PRO A 249 -5.74 0.27 1.50
CA PRO A 249 -6.45 1.51 1.81
C PRO A 249 -5.86 2.17 3.06
N THR A 250 -5.53 3.46 2.98
CA THR A 250 -5.19 4.30 4.15
C THR A 250 -6.42 5.03 4.71
N TYR A 251 -7.60 4.42 4.55
CA TYR A 251 -8.89 4.88 5.05
C TYR A 251 -9.73 3.67 5.50
N GLY A 252 -10.68 3.93 6.40
CA GLY A 252 -11.69 2.98 6.82
C GLY A 252 -13.07 3.34 6.29
N ARG A 253 -13.98 2.36 6.30
CA ARG A 253 -15.41 2.57 6.04
C ARG A 253 -16.18 2.47 7.34
N SER A 254 -17.06 3.45 7.56
CA SER A 254 -17.74 3.64 8.85
C SER A 254 -19.26 3.51 8.76
N PHE A 255 -19.86 3.13 9.88
CA PHE A 255 -21.28 2.84 10.01
C PHE A 255 -21.83 3.48 11.29
N THR A 256 -23.11 3.85 11.24
CA THR A 256 -23.91 4.10 12.44
C THR A 256 -24.66 2.82 12.81
N LEU A 257 -24.35 2.26 13.98
CA LEU A 257 -24.97 1.05 14.53
C LEU A 257 -26.45 1.32 14.87
N ALA A 258 -27.29 0.31 14.65
CA ALA A 258 -28.69 0.35 15.07
C ALA A 258 -28.85 0.28 16.58
N SER A 259 -27.94 -0.44 17.27
CA SER A 259 -27.83 -0.46 18.72
C SER A 259 -26.37 -0.32 19.15
N PRO A 260 -26.04 0.57 20.11
CA PRO A 260 -24.67 0.69 20.63
C PRO A 260 -24.23 -0.53 21.45
N SER A 261 -25.13 -1.46 21.77
CA SER A 261 -24.80 -2.72 22.47
C SER A 261 -24.32 -3.83 21.55
N ASP A 262 -24.57 -3.73 20.23
CA ASP A 262 -24.11 -4.70 19.24
C ASP A 262 -23.06 -4.06 18.34
N THR A 263 -21.80 -4.29 18.69
CA THR A 263 -20.62 -3.63 18.07
C THR A 263 -19.80 -4.60 17.23
N GLY A 264 -20.29 -5.83 17.05
CA GLY A 264 -19.61 -6.87 16.31
C GLY A 264 -19.60 -6.63 14.80
N VAL A 265 -18.86 -7.48 14.09
CA VAL A 265 -18.87 -7.53 12.62
C VAL A 265 -20.13 -8.25 12.16
N GLY A 266 -20.94 -7.60 11.33
CA GLY A 266 -22.28 -8.06 10.94
C GLY A 266 -23.40 -7.47 11.78
N ALA A 267 -23.08 -6.59 12.75
CA ALA A 267 -24.07 -5.87 13.55
C ALA A 267 -24.96 -4.99 12.65
N PRO A 268 -26.28 -4.88 12.91
CA PRO A 268 -27.17 -4.04 12.12
C PRO A 268 -26.74 -2.57 12.14
N ALA A 269 -26.76 -1.93 10.97
CA ALA A 269 -26.40 -0.53 10.77
C ALA A 269 -27.56 0.25 10.13
N THR A 270 -27.76 1.50 10.58
CA THR A 270 -28.80 2.40 10.08
C THR A 270 -28.33 3.24 8.89
N GLY A 271 -27.01 3.37 8.70
CA GLY A 271 -26.43 4.12 7.59
C GLY A 271 -24.94 4.42 7.77
N PRO A 272 -24.41 5.41 7.04
CA PRO A 272 -23.01 5.82 7.17
C PRO A 272 -22.67 6.28 8.58
N GLY A 273 -21.43 6.04 8.99
CA GLY A 273 -20.86 6.68 10.17
C GLY A 273 -20.78 8.20 9.99
N THR A 274 -20.72 8.94 11.09
CA THR A 274 -20.60 10.39 11.08
C THR A 274 -19.35 10.83 10.32
N PRO A 275 -19.44 11.90 9.50
CA PRO A 275 -18.28 12.42 8.78
C PRO A 275 -17.10 12.74 9.69
N GLY A 276 -15.89 12.39 9.27
CA GLY A 276 -14.66 12.78 9.97
C GLY A 276 -14.42 14.30 9.94
N PRO A 277 -13.63 14.83 10.88
CA PRO A 277 -13.38 16.27 11.00
C PRO A 277 -12.67 16.88 9.78
N PHE A 278 -11.93 16.07 9.01
CA PHE A 278 -11.13 16.52 7.87
C PHE A 278 -11.66 16.01 6.53
N THR A 279 -11.99 14.72 6.44
CA THR A 279 -12.53 14.13 5.20
C THR A 279 -13.95 14.60 4.92
N LYS A 280 -14.73 14.90 5.97
CA LYS A 280 -16.10 15.45 5.89
C LYS A 280 -17.05 14.62 5.01
N GLN A 281 -16.78 13.32 4.86
CA GLN A 281 -17.61 12.38 4.12
C GLN A 281 -18.17 11.32 5.08
N GLY A 282 -19.50 11.24 5.17
CA GLY A 282 -20.15 10.19 5.96
C GLY A 282 -19.81 8.81 5.41
N GLY A 283 -19.52 7.86 6.29
CA GLY A 283 -19.17 6.49 5.93
C GLY A 283 -17.70 6.26 5.56
N LEU A 284 -16.85 7.28 5.68
CA LEU A 284 -15.42 7.21 5.41
C LEU A 284 -14.64 7.94 6.52
N LEU A 285 -13.52 7.37 6.95
CA LEU A 285 -12.55 8.04 7.83
C LEU A 285 -11.14 7.79 7.30
N ALA A 286 -10.31 8.83 7.19
CA ALA A 286 -8.89 8.66 6.92
C ALA A 286 -8.19 8.00 8.12
N TYR A 287 -7.06 7.32 7.91
CA TYR A 287 -6.31 6.66 8.99
C TYR A 287 -6.02 7.60 10.16
N TYR A 288 -5.59 8.84 9.89
CA TYR A 288 -5.32 9.84 10.94
C TYR A 288 -6.56 10.28 11.72
N GLU A 289 -7.77 10.19 11.14
CA GLU A 289 -9.04 10.47 11.84
C GLU A 289 -9.39 9.31 12.78
N VAL A 290 -9.08 8.07 12.40
CA VAL A 290 -9.25 6.90 13.27
C VAL A 290 -8.22 6.92 14.40
N CYS A 291 -6.95 7.18 14.11
CA CYS A 291 -5.88 7.21 15.12
C CYS A 291 -6.05 8.30 16.18
N SER A 292 -6.74 9.39 15.85
CA SER A 292 -7.02 10.50 16.78
C SER A 292 -8.36 10.33 17.51
N TRP A 293 -9.06 9.22 17.31
CA TRP A 293 -10.38 8.98 17.89
C TRP A 293 -10.30 8.58 19.38
N LYS A 294 -10.28 9.61 20.24
CA LYS A 294 -10.14 9.44 21.69
C LYS A 294 -11.28 8.62 22.30
N GLY A 295 -10.91 7.57 23.03
CA GLY A 295 -11.84 6.72 23.76
C GLY A 295 -12.61 5.72 22.89
N ALA A 296 -12.23 5.56 21.62
CA ALA A 296 -12.70 4.44 20.82
C ALA A 296 -12.10 3.13 21.34
N ILE A 297 -12.89 2.07 21.29
CA ILE A 297 -12.46 0.71 21.64
C ILE A 297 -12.09 0.01 20.34
N GLU A 298 -10.85 -0.44 20.25
CA GLU A 298 -10.33 -1.18 19.09
C GLU A 298 -10.36 -2.68 19.33
N HIS A 299 -10.75 -3.44 18.31
CA HIS A 299 -10.75 -4.89 18.28
C HIS A 299 -10.13 -5.39 16.98
N ARG A 300 -9.54 -6.59 17.00
CA ARG A 300 -9.12 -7.29 15.78
C ARG A 300 -10.10 -8.37 15.36
N ILE A 301 -10.42 -8.40 14.06
CA ILE A 301 -11.11 -9.51 13.44
C ILE A 301 -10.07 -10.59 13.14
N LYS A 302 -9.89 -11.53 14.08
CA LYS A 302 -8.79 -12.53 14.06
C LYS A 302 -8.70 -13.33 12.76
N ASP A 303 -9.84 -13.70 12.19
CA ASP A 303 -9.89 -14.43 10.92
C ASP A 303 -9.44 -13.56 9.74
N GLN A 304 -9.83 -12.29 9.73
CA GLN A 304 -9.61 -11.36 8.61
C GLN A 304 -8.29 -10.58 8.70
N LYS A 305 -7.56 -10.67 9.84
CA LYS A 305 -6.25 -10.03 10.09
C LYS A 305 -6.27 -8.50 10.00
N VAL A 306 -7.37 -7.89 10.44
CA VAL A 306 -7.61 -6.45 10.35
C VAL A 306 -8.33 -5.93 11.58
N PRO A 307 -8.12 -4.65 11.96
CA PRO A 307 -8.81 -4.04 13.09
C PRO A 307 -10.19 -3.47 12.72
N TYR A 308 -10.99 -3.21 13.74
CA TYR A 308 -12.10 -2.27 13.69
C TYR A 308 -12.16 -1.53 15.01
N ALA A 309 -12.73 -0.33 15.02
CA ALA A 309 -12.93 0.45 16.23
C ALA A 309 -14.38 0.93 16.35
N PHE A 310 -14.83 1.15 17.58
CA PHE A 310 -16.16 1.71 17.82
C PHE A 310 -16.19 2.64 19.04
N GLN A 311 -17.14 3.57 19.04
CA GLN A 311 -17.47 4.40 20.20
C GLN A 311 -18.96 4.78 20.14
N GLY A 312 -19.71 4.48 21.20
CA GLY A 312 -21.15 4.67 21.19
C GLY A 312 -21.80 3.86 20.06
N ASN A 313 -22.50 4.53 19.15
CA ASN A 313 -23.10 3.89 17.97
C ASN A 313 -22.27 4.06 16.69
N GLN A 314 -21.02 4.50 16.77
CA GLN A 314 -20.15 4.66 15.60
C GLN A 314 -19.20 3.47 15.51
N TRP A 315 -19.04 2.92 14.30
CA TRP A 315 -18.19 1.77 14.02
C TRP A 315 -17.36 2.01 12.76
N VAL A 316 -16.08 1.64 12.75
CA VAL A 316 -15.20 1.77 11.56
C VAL A 316 -14.33 0.51 11.38
N GLY A 317 -14.35 -0.05 10.16
CA GLY A 317 -13.40 -1.07 9.73
C GLY A 317 -12.30 -0.40 8.91
N PHE A 318 -11.06 -0.49 9.37
CA PHE A 318 -9.92 0.26 8.85
C PHE A 318 -8.65 -0.60 8.84
N ASP A 319 -7.60 -0.12 8.19
CA ASP A 319 -6.30 -0.77 8.22
C ASP A 319 -5.31 0.02 9.09
N ASP A 320 -4.45 -0.71 9.81
CA ASP A 320 -3.43 -0.16 10.69
C ASP A 320 -2.03 -0.68 10.31
N VAL A 321 -1.02 -0.30 11.09
CA VAL A 321 0.38 -0.71 10.83
C VAL A 321 0.53 -2.24 10.83
N GLU A 322 -0.17 -2.95 11.71
CA GLU A 322 -0.07 -4.42 11.77
C GLU A 322 -0.76 -5.08 10.57
N SER A 323 -1.95 -4.61 10.16
CA SER A 323 -2.63 -5.15 9.00
C SER A 323 -1.88 -4.85 7.70
N PHE A 324 -1.27 -3.66 7.57
CA PHE A 324 -0.37 -3.32 6.46
C PHE A 324 0.85 -4.22 6.42
N LYS A 325 1.51 -4.49 7.55
CA LYS A 325 2.64 -5.45 7.61
C LYS A 325 2.22 -6.84 7.17
N THR A 326 1.06 -7.30 7.64
CA THR A 326 0.51 -8.62 7.30
C THR A 326 0.21 -8.72 5.80
N LYS A 327 -0.44 -7.71 5.23
CA LYS A 327 -0.77 -7.62 3.80
C LYS A 327 0.46 -7.40 2.92
N GLY A 328 1.47 -6.66 3.39
CA GLY A 328 2.70 -6.40 2.62
C GLY A 328 3.54 -7.64 2.37
N LEU A 329 3.56 -8.58 3.32
CA LEU A 329 4.23 -9.87 3.14
C LEU A 329 3.41 -10.85 2.28
N TYR A 330 2.10 -10.63 2.15
CA TYR A 330 1.18 -11.56 1.51
C TYR A 330 1.49 -11.83 0.02
N PRO A 331 1.73 -10.82 -0.86
CA PRO A 331 2.10 -11.07 -2.25
C PRO A 331 3.35 -11.92 -2.41
N LEU A 332 4.38 -11.68 -1.58
CA LEU A 332 5.63 -12.44 -1.59
C LEU A 332 5.38 -13.91 -1.21
N ILE A 333 4.64 -14.14 -0.12
CA ILE A 333 4.26 -15.50 0.31
C ILE A 333 3.46 -16.19 -0.79
N LYS A 334 2.53 -15.49 -1.43
CA LYS A 334 1.68 -16.07 -2.47
C LYS A 334 2.47 -16.43 -3.72
N ALA A 335 3.39 -15.57 -4.15
CA ALA A 335 4.29 -15.85 -5.26
C ALA A 335 5.17 -17.08 -4.95
N LEU A 336 5.76 -17.15 -3.75
CA LEU A 336 6.52 -18.32 -3.29
C LEU A 336 5.68 -19.60 -3.35
N GLN A 337 4.44 -19.57 -2.88
CA GLN A 337 3.56 -20.75 -2.89
C GLN A 337 3.23 -21.23 -4.32
N LEU A 338 2.99 -20.30 -5.25
CA LEU A 338 2.70 -20.62 -6.65
C LEU A 338 3.92 -21.24 -7.34
N GLU A 339 5.10 -20.64 -7.17
CA GLU A 339 6.34 -21.14 -7.78
C GLU A 339 6.76 -22.49 -7.19
N LEU A 340 6.60 -22.68 -5.88
CA LEU A 340 6.97 -23.92 -5.21
C LEU A 340 5.92 -25.03 -5.33
N SER A 341 4.81 -24.79 -6.06
CA SER A 341 3.66 -25.72 -6.18
C SER A 341 3.17 -26.26 -4.82
N LEU A 342 3.32 -25.47 -3.76
CA LEU A 342 2.97 -25.90 -2.41
C LEU A 342 1.43 -25.89 -2.27
N PRO A 343 0.80 -26.96 -1.76
CA PRO A 343 -0.60 -26.91 -1.40
C PRO A 343 -0.81 -25.83 -0.34
N TYR A 344 -1.94 -25.13 -0.44
CA TYR A 344 -2.35 -24.09 0.52
C TYR A 344 -2.37 -24.67 1.94
N MET A 345 -1.33 -24.40 2.71
CA MET A 345 -1.36 -24.53 4.17
C MET A 345 -1.82 -23.19 4.72
N PRO A 346 -2.97 -23.10 5.41
CA PRO A 346 -3.22 -21.94 6.25
C PRO A 346 -2.03 -21.84 7.21
N LEU A 347 -1.45 -20.65 7.36
CA LEU A 347 -0.51 -20.41 8.46
C LEU A 347 -1.29 -20.62 9.76
N GLY A 348 -1.25 -21.85 10.27
CA GLY A 348 -1.32 -22.09 11.70
C GLY A 348 -0.18 -21.28 12.29
N THR A 349 -0.49 -20.50 13.32
CA THR A 349 0.52 -19.90 14.18
C THR A 349 1.56 -20.98 14.51
N PRO A 350 2.86 -20.78 14.23
CA PRO A 350 3.86 -21.58 14.90
C PRO A 350 3.68 -21.26 16.37
N GLU A 351 3.14 -22.23 17.12
CA GLU A 351 3.29 -22.24 18.56
C GLU A 351 4.81 -22.31 18.78
N LEU A 352 5.41 -21.17 19.07
CA LEU A 352 6.79 -21.11 19.53
C LEU A 352 6.82 -21.95 20.80
N GLU A 353 7.34 -23.18 20.69
CA GLU A 353 7.81 -23.91 21.86
C GLU A 353 8.80 -22.99 22.56
N VAL A 354 8.38 -22.43 23.68
CA VAL A 354 9.21 -21.59 24.54
C VAL A 354 10.25 -22.52 25.16
N PRO A 355 11.55 -22.41 24.80
CA PRO A 355 12.58 -23.12 25.53
C PRO A 355 12.63 -22.50 26.93
N THR A 356 12.63 -23.36 27.94
CA THR A 356 12.71 -22.99 29.35
C THR A 356 13.91 -22.06 29.57
N PRO A 357 13.76 -20.94 30.30
CA PRO A 357 14.87 -20.00 30.48
C PRO A 357 16.01 -20.68 31.24
N PRO A 358 17.27 -20.57 30.78
CA PRO A 358 18.39 -20.99 31.59
C PRO A 358 18.50 -20.10 32.82
N ARG A 359 18.80 -20.74 33.94
CA ARG A 359 19.05 -20.15 35.26
C ARG A 359 19.98 -18.93 35.16
N PRO A 360 19.70 -17.82 35.86
CA PRO A 360 20.58 -16.66 35.83
C PRO A 360 21.94 -16.99 36.48
N SER A 361 23.02 -16.81 35.73
CA SER A 361 24.37 -16.78 36.27
C SER A 361 24.63 -15.44 36.97
N GLU A 362 25.31 -15.53 38.12
CA GLU A 362 25.71 -14.42 38.99
C GLU A 362 26.52 -13.34 38.27
N PRO A 363 26.51 -12.09 38.78
CA PRO A 363 27.25 -10.97 38.21
C PRO A 363 28.74 -11.06 38.56
N GLU A 364 29.59 -11.23 37.55
CA GLU A 364 31.03 -11.03 37.74
C GLU A 364 31.37 -9.54 37.89
N HIS A 365 31.97 -9.23 39.03
CA HIS A 365 32.58 -7.95 39.39
C HIS A 365 34.03 -7.92 38.90
N GLY A 366 34.45 -6.85 38.23
CA GLY A 366 35.87 -6.59 37.96
C GLY A 366 36.11 -5.38 37.05
N PRO A 367 36.74 -4.28 37.52
CA PRO A 367 36.73 -2.99 36.85
C PRO A 367 37.85 -2.85 35.81
N SER A 368 37.56 -2.21 34.67
CA SER A 368 38.61 -1.60 33.84
C SER A 368 38.61 -0.09 34.09
N LEU A 369 39.76 0.44 34.54
CA LEU A 369 39.95 1.83 34.98
C LEU A 369 39.66 2.90 33.90
N GLU A 370 39.38 2.51 32.65
CA GLU A 370 39.10 3.43 31.54
C GLU A 370 37.61 3.70 31.28
N GLN A 371 36.69 2.89 31.82
CA GLN A 371 35.24 3.07 31.57
C GLN A 371 34.59 4.06 32.55
N GLY A 372 35.18 4.26 33.73
CA GLY A 372 34.60 5.11 34.79
C GLY A 372 34.59 6.61 34.47
N THR A 373 35.41 7.07 33.52
CA THR A 373 35.56 8.49 33.17
C THR A 373 34.86 8.90 31.88
N PHE A 374 34.31 7.96 31.10
CA PHE A 374 33.70 8.27 29.80
C PHE A 374 32.55 9.29 29.90
N CYS A 375 31.73 9.19 30.95
CA CYS A 375 30.59 10.09 31.18
C CYS A 375 30.97 11.38 31.93
N GLN A 376 32.24 11.56 32.31
CA GLN A 376 32.69 12.74 33.04
C GLN A 376 32.70 13.96 32.09
N GLY A 377 31.86 14.96 32.40
CA GLY A 377 31.69 16.17 31.57
C GLY A 377 30.80 15.99 30.33
N LYS A 378 30.16 14.83 30.15
CA LYS A 378 29.13 14.63 29.12
C LYS A 378 27.74 14.92 29.67
N ALA A 379 26.84 15.38 28.80
CA ALA A 379 25.43 15.51 29.15
C ALA A 379 24.78 14.13 29.31
N ASP A 380 23.65 14.07 30.00
CA ASP A 380 22.88 12.84 30.10
C ASP A 380 22.35 12.44 28.72
N GLY A 381 22.52 11.16 28.36
CA GLY A 381 22.12 10.65 27.05
C GLY A 381 22.88 9.43 26.57
N LEU A 382 22.55 9.00 25.35
CA LEU A 382 23.12 7.81 24.72
C LEU A 382 24.30 8.15 23.79
N TYR A 383 25.36 7.36 23.91
CA TYR A 383 26.63 7.52 23.21
C TYR A 383 27.06 6.19 22.59
N PRO A 384 27.69 6.21 21.40
CA PRO A 384 28.20 4.99 20.78
C PRO A 384 29.28 4.35 21.66
N ASN A 385 29.24 3.02 21.79
CA ASN A 385 30.32 2.27 22.41
C ASN A 385 31.46 2.13 21.38
N PRO A 386 32.65 2.69 21.63
CA PRO A 386 33.75 2.65 20.67
C PRO A 386 34.35 1.24 20.49
N ARG A 387 34.03 0.29 21.39
CA ARG A 387 34.57 -1.07 21.38
C ARG A 387 33.62 -2.09 20.73
N ASP A 388 32.34 -1.76 20.59
CA ASP A 388 31.33 -2.68 20.09
C ASP A 388 30.12 -1.91 19.52
N GLN A 389 29.92 -2.02 18.20
CA GLN A 389 28.84 -1.33 17.49
C GLN A 389 27.45 -1.87 17.86
N SER A 390 27.37 -3.08 18.41
CA SER A 390 26.12 -3.69 18.88
C SER A 390 25.76 -3.30 20.32
N SER A 391 26.48 -2.34 20.92
CA SER A 391 26.16 -1.77 22.23
C SER A 391 26.38 -0.25 22.27
N TYR A 392 25.90 0.37 23.34
CA TYR A 392 25.99 1.81 23.57
C TYR A 392 26.16 2.14 25.05
N TYR A 393 26.68 3.33 25.32
CA TYR A 393 26.84 3.89 26.65
C TYR A 393 25.71 4.87 26.94
N SER A 394 25.01 4.67 28.05
CA SER A 394 24.08 5.62 28.65
C SER A 394 24.79 6.36 29.78
N CYS A 395 24.92 7.68 29.64
CA CYS A 395 25.42 8.53 30.69
C CYS A 395 24.25 9.13 31.47
N VAL A 396 24.24 8.94 32.79
CA VAL A 396 23.23 9.52 33.68
C VAL A 396 23.91 10.05 34.93
N ALA A 397 23.81 11.35 35.19
CA ALA A 397 24.47 12.04 36.31
C ALA A 397 25.98 11.75 36.39
N GLY A 398 26.66 11.73 35.25
CA GLY A 398 28.10 11.45 35.14
C GLY A 398 28.50 9.98 35.33
N ARG A 399 27.53 9.06 35.48
CA ARG A 399 27.77 7.61 35.60
C ARG A 399 27.55 6.91 34.26
N LEU A 400 28.42 5.96 33.93
CA LEU A 400 28.33 5.14 32.72
C LEU A 400 27.52 3.86 32.96
N PHE A 401 26.57 3.59 32.07
CA PHE A 401 25.85 2.33 31.97
C PHE A 401 25.99 1.79 30.54
N GLN A 402 26.50 0.56 30.37
CA GLN A 402 26.56 -0.08 29.06
C GLN A 402 25.28 -0.88 28.79
N GLN A 403 24.71 -0.74 27.60
CA GLN A 403 23.53 -1.50 27.16
C GLN A 403 23.75 -2.07 25.76
N SER A 404 23.20 -3.25 25.49
CA SER A 404 23.25 -3.89 24.19
C SER A 404 22.06 -3.51 23.33
N CYS A 405 22.27 -3.39 22.03
CA CYS A 405 21.20 -3.32 21.06
C CYS A 405 20.47 -4.67 20.94
N PRO A 406 19.20 -4.68 20.51
CA PRO A 406 18.51 -5.90 20.12
C PRO A 406 19.34 -6.69 19.09
N GLN A 407 19.19 -8.02 19.11
CA GLN A 407 19.97 -8.91 18.26
C GLN A 407 19.94 -8.47 16.78
N SER A 408 21.12 -8.37 16.17
CA SER A 408 21.35 -7.92 14.79
C SER A 408 21.20 -6.41 14.51
N LEU A 409 21.03 -5.56 15.54
CA LEU A 409 21.04 -4.10 15.39
C LEU A 409 22.35 -3.49 15.90
N VAL A 410 22.71 -2.33 15.33
CA VAL A 410 23.86 -1.50 15.73
C VAL A 410 23.39 -0.15 16.23
N PHE A 411 24.14 0.47 17.15
CA PHE A 411 23.79 1.79 17.68
C PHE A 411 24.14 2.89 16.68
N SER A 412 23.16 3.71 16.29
CA SER A 412 23.36 4.88 15.45
C SER A 412 23.36 6.17 16.27
N SER A 413 24.41 6.97 16.09
CA SER A 413 24.55 8.27 16.74
C SER A 413 23.59 9.33 16.20
N SER A 414 23.04 9.16 14.98
CA SER A 414 22.14 10.13 14.34
C SER A 414 20.74 10.12 14.98
N CYS A 415 20.21 8.94 15.28
CA CYS A 415 18.89 8.78 15.91
C CYS A 415 18.96 8.51 17.41
N LYS A 416 20.16 8.29 17.98
CA LYS A 416 20.36 7.82 19.36
C LYS A 416 19.58 6.52 19.63
N CYS A 417 19.60 5.60 18.67
CA CYS A 417 18.78 4.40 18.65
C CYS A 417 19.53 3.22 18.04
N CYS A 418 19.07 1.99 18.32
CA CYS A 418 19.56 0.80 17.65
C CYS A 418 18.82 0.60 16.32
N THR A 419 19.56 0.50 15.22
CA THR A 419 19.03 0.36 13.86
C THR A 419 19.82 -0.69 13.09
N TRP A 420 19.31 -1.10 11.94
CA TRP A 420 20.06 -1.93 11.00
C TRP A 420 21.29 -1.16 10.48
N SER A 421 22.39 -1.88 10.28
CA SER A 421 23.68 -1.34 9.80
C SER A 421 23.61 -0.75 8.40
#